data_AF-A0A3A3GDM6-F1
#
_entry.id   AF-A0A3A3GDM6-F1
#
_cell.length_a   1.000
_cell.length_b   1.000
_cell.length_c   1.000
_cell.angle_alpha   90.00
_cell.angle_beta   90.00
_cell.angle_gamma   90.00
#
_symmetry.space_group_name_H-M   'P 1'
#
loop_
_entity.id
_entity.type
_entity.pdbx_description
1 polymer ?
#
loop_
_entity_poly.entity_id
_entity_poly.type
_entity_poly.pdbx_seq_one_letter_code
_entity_poly.pdbx_strand_id
1 'polypeptide(L)'
;MMTTAHEVRNVFTQHPDLGLFGFGTQPPAPDSDFLDQVATARKWLTGAPECSRILAHRSSYAVKHMIEKAAGRYISNGAAIAGALLEGFAPVRKNPGPNCYFHRQEQHHGNDQ
;
A
#
# COMPACT_ATOMS: atom_id res chain seq x y z
N MET A 1 0.70 3.09 -14.78
CA MET A 1 1.37 1.90 -14.21
C MET A 1 0.34 0.80 -14.13
N MET A 2 0.64 -0.39 -14.64
CA MET A 2 -0.25 -1.55 -14.57
C MET A 2 0.15 -2.38 -13.35
N THR A 3 -0.81 -2.77 -12.51
CA THR A 3 -0.60 -3.68 -11.38
C THR A 3 -1.11 -5.06 -11.76
N THR A 4 -0.31 -6.09 -11.54
CA THR A 4 -0.65 -7.48 -11.87
C THR A 4 -1.18 -8.23 -10.64
N ALA A 5 -1.99 -9.26 -10.89
CA ALA A 5 -2.42 -10.19 -9.85
C ALA A 5 -1.24 -10.91 -9.17
N HIS A 6 -0.13 -11.12 -9.89
CA HIS A 6 1.05 -11.77 -9.34
C HIS A 6 1.75 -10.88 -8.29
N GLU A 7 1.98 -9.60 -8.59
CA GLU A 7 2.57 -8.65 -7.64
C GLU A 7 1.74 -8.58 -6.35
N VAL A 8 0.42 -8.47 -6.46
CA VAL A 8 -0.47 -8.38 -5.30
C VAL A 8 -0.50 -9.68 -4.49
N ARG A 9 -0.45 -10.85 -5.15
CA ARG A 9 -0.33 -12.13 -4.44
C ARG A 9 1.00 -12.26 -3.69
N ASN A 10 2.09 -11.73 -4.24
CA ASN A 10 3.38 -11.72 -3.54
C ASN A 10 3.29 -10.86 -2.27
N VAL A 11 2.63 -9.70 -2.35
CA VAL A 11 2.33 -8.87 -1.17
C VAL A 11 1.53 -9.64 -0.13
N PHE A 12 0.44 -10.31 -0.53
CA PHE A 12 -0.38 -11.10 0.39
C PHE A 12 0.36 -12.32 0.98
N THR A 13 1.32 -12.88 0.25
CA THR A 13 2.16 -13.97 0.75
C THR A 13 3.10 -13.47 1.84
N GLN A 14 3.65 -12.27 1.70
CA GLN A 14 4.52 -11.63 2.70
C GLN A 14 3.73 -11.06 3.88
N HIS A 15 2.49 -10.65 3.64
CA HIS A 15 1.58 -10.05 4.61
C HIS A 15 0.24 -10.80 4.64
N PRO A 16 0.21 -12.02 5.21
CA PRO A 16 -0.98 -12.88 5.18
C PRO A 16 -2.14 -12.36 6.02
N ASP A 17 -1.93 -11.32 6.84
CA ASP A 17 -2.96 -10.63 7.61
C ASP A 17 -3.43 -9.33 6.94
N LEU A 18 -2.96 -9.00 5.73
CA LEU A 18 -3.41 -7.87 4.94
C LEU A 18 -4.60 -8.28 4.05
N GLY A 19 -5.78 -7.72 4.34
CA GLY A 19 -6.97 -7.88 3.51
C GLY A 19 -7.52 -6.56 2.99
N LEU A 20 -8.75 -6.60 2.46
CA LEU A 20 -9.39 -5.46 1.76
C LEU A 20 -9.43 -4.18 2.62
N PHE A 21 -9.71 -4.32 3.91
CA PHE A 21 -9.86 -3.18 4.82
C PHE A 21 -8.58 -2.84 5.60
N GLY A 22 -7.46 -3.47 5.25
CA GLY A 22 -6.18 -3.36 5.95
C GLY A 22 -5.84 -4.60 6.75
N PHE A 23 -5.02 -4.44 7.79
CA PHE A 23 -4.49 -5.57 8.56
C PHE A 23 -5.52 -6.24 9.48
N GLY A 24 -5.23 -7.48 9.91
CA GLY A 24 -6.08 -8.28 10.79
C GLY A 24 -7.26 -8.94 10.10
N THR A 25 -7.23 -9.02 8.77
CA THR A 25 -8.23 -9.71 7.95
C THR A 25 -7.55 -10.67 6.98
N GLN A 26 -8.31 -11.61 6.42
CA GLN A 26 -7.75 -12.51 5.42
C GLN A 26 -7.60 -11.81 4.06
N PRO A 27 -6.55 -12.14 3.28
CA PRO A 27 -6.35 -11.56 1.97
C PRO A 27 -7.48 -12.00 1.03
N PRO A 28 -8.14 -11.07 0.31
CA PRO A 28 -9.08 -11.46 -0.72
C PRO A 28 -8.33 -12.03 -1.93
N ALA A 29 -9.03 -12.78 -2.78
CA ALA A 29 -8.55 -12.98 -4.14
C ALA A 29 -8.51 -11.59 -4.83
N PRO A 30 -7.38 -11.17 -5.44
CA PRO A 30 -7.31 -9.86 -6.07
C PRO A 30 -8.10 -9.89 -7.38
N ASP A 31 -9.31 -9.34 -7.33
CA ASP A 31 -10.16 -9.10 -8.51
C ASP A 31 -9.72 -7.86 -9.28
N SER A 32 -10.37 -7.59 -10.42
CA SER A 32 -10.02 -6.45 -11.28
C SER A 32 -10.17 -5.10 -10.58
N ASP A 33 -11.19 -4.93 -9.74
CA ASP A 33 -11.39 -3.65 -9.04
C ASP A 33 -10.30 -3.42 -7.99
N PHE A 34 -9.94 -4.44 -7.21
CA PHE A 34 -8.84 -4.35 -6.26
C PHE A 34 -7.52 -4.02 -6.96
N LEU A 35 -7.22 -4.67 -8.09
CA LEU A 35 -6.03 -4.39 -8.89
C LEU A 35 -6.00 -2.94 -9.39
N ASP A 36 -7.14 -2.42 -9.88
CA ASP A 36 -7.26 -1.03 -10.31
C ASP A 36 -7.08 -0.05 -9.16
N GLN A 37 -7.61 -0.35 -7.97
CA GLN A 37 -7.40 0.45 -6.77
C GLN A 37 -5.91 0.48 -6.37
N VAL A 38 -5.22 -0.67 -6.41
CA VAL A 38 -3.77 -0.74 -6.14
C VAL A 38 -2.98 0.08 -7.18
N ALA A 39 -3.30 -0.06 -8.47
CA ALA A 39 -2.67 0.73 -9.53
C ALA A 39 -2.89 2.24 -9.33
N THR A 40 -4.08 2.63 -8.88
CA THR A 40 -4.41 4.03 -8.55
C THR A 40 -3.58 4.52 -7.37
N ALA A 41 -3.46 3.72 -6.31
CA ALA A 41 -2.62 4.04 -5.15
C ALA A 41 -1.14 4.21 -5.55
N ARG A 42 -0.58 3.27 -6.31
CA ARG A 42 0.81 3.35 -6.81
C ARG A 42 1.05 4.60 -7.65
N LYS A 43 0.13 4.92 -8.56
CA LYS A 43 0.20 6.16 -9.38
C LYS A 43 0.22 7.41 -8.51
N TRP A 44 -0.59 7.46 -7.45
CA TRP A 44 -0.60 8.58 -6.52
C TRP A 44 0.70 8.67 -5.72
N LEU A 45 1.20 7.54 -5.21
CA LEU A 45 2.42 7.46 -4.40
C LEU A 45 3.66 7.92 -5.18
N THR A 46 3.79 7.47 -6.43
CA THR A 46 4.90 7.84 -7.33
C THR A 46 4.80 9.28 -7.84
N GLY A 47 3.59 9.84 -7.96
CA GLY A 47 3.34 11.19 -8.45
C GLY A 47 3.29 12.28 -7.38
N ALA A 48 3.17 11.92 -6.09
CA ALA A 48 3.06 12.90 -5.01
C ALA A 48 4.43 13.46 -4.61
N PRO A 49 4.66 14.79 -4.72
CA PRO A 49 5.85 15.40 -4.14
C PRO A 49 5.86 15.15 -2.62
N GLU A 50 7.04 14.82 -2.09
CA GLU A 50 7.22 14.50 -0.66
C GLU A 50 6.41 13.28 -0.15
N CYS A 51 6.07 12.32 -1.02
CA CYS A 51 5.32 11.11 -0.63
C CYS A 51 5.88 10.45 0.64
N SER A 52 7.21 10.30 0.75
CA SER A 52 7.86 9.73 1.93
C SER A 52 7.58 10.51 3.22
N ARG A 53 7.51 11.86 3.16
CA ARG A 53 7.16 12.70 4.31
C ARG A 53 5.69 12.54 4.69
N ILE A 54 4.80 12.45 3.71
CA ILE A 54 3.37 12.20 3.96
C ILE A 54 3.19 10.85 4.67
N LEU A 55 3.80 9.80 4.13
CA LEU A 55 3.71 8.43 4.64
C LEU A 55 4.32 8.26 6.04
N ALA A 56 5.36 9.04 6.38
CA ALA A 56 5.99 9.02 7.70
C ALA A 56 5.08 9.58 8.82
N HIS A 57 4.17 10.50 8.48
CA HIS A 57 3.36 11.22 9.46
C HIS A 57 1.86 10.90 9.40
N ARG A 58 1.42 10.06 8.46
CA ARG A 58 0.02 9.72 8.25
C ARG A 58 -0.18 8.22 8.32
N SER A 59 -1.30 7.80 8.91
CA SER A 59 -1.72 6.40 8.86
C SER A 59 -2.19 6.04 7.45
N SER A 60 -2.20 4.74 7.14
CA SER A 60 -2.78 4.19 5.91
C SER A 60 -4.21 4.66 5.67
N TYR A 61 -5.00 4.82 6.75
CA TYR A 61 -6.35 5.37 6.68
C TYR A 61 -6.37 6.81 6.17
N ALA A 62 -5.50 7.67 6.71
CA ALA A 62 -5.40 9.05 6.22
C ALA A 62 -4.88 9.09 4.77
N VAL A 63 -3.91 8.24 4.45
CA VAL A 63 -3.35 8.14 3.09
C VAL A 63 -4.39 7.68 2.08
N LYS A 64 -5.22 6.67 2.38
CA LYS A 64 -6.28 6.25 1.45
C LYS A 64 -7.26 7.38 1.14
N HIS A 65 -7.66 8.19 2.13
CA HIS A 65 -8.54 9.34 1.92
C HIS A 65 -7.90 10.42 1.04
N MET A 66 -6.58 10.60 1.11
CA MET A 66 -5.86 11.50 0.21
C MET A 66 -5.86 10.97 -1.23
N ILE A 67 -5.67 9.66 -1.42
CA ILE A 67 -5.75 9.00 -2.73
C ILE A 67 -7.18 9.10 -3.28
N GLU A 68 -8.20 8.81 -2.46
CA GLU A 68 -9.63 8.91 -2.84
C GLU A 68 -9.97 10.31 -3.34
N LYS A 69 -9.53 11.34 -2.60
CA LYS A 69 -9.74 12.73 -2.99
C LYS A 69 -9.08 13.08 -4.33
N ALA A 70 -7.88 12.56 -4.58
CA ALA A 70 -7.17 12.80 -5.83
C ALA A 70 -7.75 12.00 -7.02
N ALA A 71 -8.25 10.80 -6.77
CA ALA A 71 -8.79 9.89 -7.79
C ALA A 71 -10.29 10.13 -8.10
N GLY A 72 -11.02 10.82 -7.21
CA GLY A 72 -12.46 11.04 -7.35
C GLY A 72 -13.31 9.77 -7.15
N ARG A 73 -12.75 8.73 -6.54
CA ARG A 73 -13.42 7.45 -6.31
C ARG A 73 -12.93 6.77 -5.03
N TYR A 74 -13.69 5.79 -4.56
CA TYR A 74 -13.33 4.97 -3.40
C TYR A 74 -12.04 4.16 -3.63
N ILE A 75 -11.21 4.03 -2.59
CA ILE A 75 -9.99 3.21 -2.54
C ILE A 75 -9.97 2.49 -1.21
N SER A 76 -9.95 1.17 -1.23
CA SER A 76 -9.85 0.37 -0.01
C SER A 76 -8.54 0.63 0.74
N ASN A 77 -8.55 0.51 2.07
CA ASN A 77 -7.35 0.71 2.88
C ASN A 77 -6.30 -0.37 2.56
N GLY A 78 -6.73 -1.60 2.28
CA GLY A 78 -5.87 -2.70 1.82
C GLY A 78 -5.18 -2.38 0.50
N ALA A 79 -5.90 -1.82 -0.48
CA ALA A 79 -5.29 -1.44 -1.76
C ALA A 79 -4.25 -0.32 -1.60
N ALA A 80 -4.50 0.65 -0.72
CA ALA A 80 -3.54 1.71 -0.41
C ALA A 80 -2.27 1.15 0.25
N ILE A 81 -2.41 0.23 1.20
CA ILE A 81 -1.28 -0.45 1.87
C ILE A 81 -0.50 -1.31 0.87
N ALA A 82 -1.19 -2.12 0.06
CA ALA A 82 -0.55 -2.95 -0.96
C ALA A 82 0.20 -2.09 -1.99
N GLY A 83 -0.36 -0.95 -2.40
CA GLY A 83 0.33 0.01 -3.25
C GLY A 83 1.61 0.54 -2.60
N ALA A 84 1.57 0.94 -1.34
CA ALA A 84 2.75 1.42 -0.62
C ALA A 84 3.84 0.34 -0.47
N LEU A 85 3.45 -0.91 -0.19
CA LEU A 85 4.36 -2.06 -0.13
C LEU A 85 5.09 -2.29 -1.46
N LEU A 86 4.37 -2.24 -2.58
CA LEU A 86 4.95 -2.38 -3.93
C LEU A 86 5.91 -1.24 -4.29
N GLU A 87 5.76 -0.07 -3.67
CA GLU A 87 6.67 1.08 -3.82
C GLU A 87 7.80 1.11 -2.77
N GLY A 88 8.00 0.03 -2.01
CA GLY A 88 9.12 -0.12 -1.07
C GLY A 88 8.91 0.51 0.30
N PHE A 89 7.67 0.79 0.69
CA PHE A 89 7.33 1.28 2.02
C PHE A 89 6.91 0.13 2.94
N ALA A 90 7.61 -0.05 4.05
CA ALA A 90 7.30 -1.04 5.06
C ALA A 90 6.17 -0.57 5.99
N PRO A 91 5.16 -1.42 6.28
CA PRO A 91 4.09 -1.11 7.21
C PRO A 91 4.59 -1.22 8.66
N VAL A 92 4.19 -0.27 9.50
CA VAL A 92 4.45 -0.25 10.95
C VAL A 92 3.11 -0.25 11.67
N ARG A 93 2.80 -1.34 12.39
CA ARG A 93 1.56 -1.48 13.17
C ARG A 93 1.82 -1.04 14.61
N LYS A 94 1.14 0.02 15.06
CA LYS A 94 1.22 0.52 16.44
C LYS A 94 0.18 -0.12 17.38
N ASN A 95 -0.89 -0.70 16.81
CA ASN A 95 -2.04 -1.26 17.52
C ASN A 95 -2.63 -2.44 16.70
N PRO A 96 -3.44 -3.34 17.30
CA PRO A 96 -4.05 -4.48 16.61
C PRO A 96 -5.13 -4.12 15.56
N GLY A 97 -5.37 -2.83 15.30
CA GLY A 97 -6.32 -2.36 14.29
C GLY A 97 -5.85 -2.56 12.84
N PRO A 98 -6.72 -2.24 11.87
CA PRO A 98 -6.46 -2.46 10.44
C PRO A 98 -5.49 -1.45 9.82
N ASN A 99 -5.13 -0.41 10.56
CA ASN A 99 -4.35 0.71 10.06
C ASN A 99 -2.86 0.52 10.41
N CYS A 100 -1.99 0.96 9.52
CA CYS A 100 -0.55 1.04 9.76
C CYS A 100 -0.03 2.44 9.51
N TYR A 101 1.22 2.69 9.91
CA TYR A 101 2.07 3.76 9.39
C TYR A 101 3.05 3.15 8.38
N PHE A 102 3.87 3.98 7.74
CA PHE A 102 4.86 3.50 6.78
C PHE A 102 6.23 4.08 7.06
N HIS A 103 7.26 3.23 6.95
CA HIS A 103 8.66 3.66 6.89
C HIS A 103 9.23 3.29 5.52
N ARG A 104 10.16 4.08 4.99
CA ARG A 104 10.90 3.68 3.78
C ARG A 104 11.85 2.54 4.17
N GLN A 105 11.83 1.44 3.45
CA GLN A 105 12.90 0.46 3.57
C GLN A 105 14.16 1.07 2.96
N GLU A 106 15.25 1.13 3.72
CA GLU A 106 16.55 1.42 3.14
C GLU A 106 16.87 0.31 2.16
N GLN A 107 17.01 0.66 0.88
CA GLN A 107 17.46 -0.28 -0.13
C GLN A 107 18.91 -0.63 0.21
N HIS A 108 19.14 -1.83 0.74
CA HIS A 108 20.46 -2.45 0.66
C HIS A 108 20.77 -2.60 -0.84
N HIS A 109 21.48 -1.63 -1.39
CA HIS A 109 22.30 -1.86 -2.58
C HIS A 109 23.31 -2.92 -2.15
N GLY A 110 23.03 -4.17 -2.51
CA GLY A 110 24.04 -5.21 -2.57
C GLY A 110 25.14 -4.68 -3.47
N ASN A 111 26.24 -4.28 -2.85
CA ASN A 111 27.47 -4.00 -3.53
C ASN A 111 28.04 -5.37 -3.91
N ASP A 112 27.64 -5.89 -5.07
CA ASP A 112 28.36 -6.98 -5.72
C ASP A 112 29.77 -6.45 -6.05
N GLN A 113 30.74 -6.88 -5.25
CA GLN A 113 32.16 -6.87 -5.59
C GLN A 113 32.51 -8.18 -6.29
#